data_AF-A0A448SQK6-F1
#
_entry.id   AF-A0A448SQK6-F1
#
_cell.length_a   1.000
_cell.length_b   1.000
_cell.length_c   1.000
_cell.angle_alpha   90.00
_cell.angle_beta   90.00
_cell.angle_gamma   90.00
#
_symmetry.space_group_name_H-M   'P 1'
#
loop_
_entity.id
_entity.type
_entity.pdbx_description
1 polymer ?
#
loop_
_entity_poly.entity_id
_entity_poly.type
_entity_poly.pdbx_seq_one_letter_code
_entity_poly.pdbx_strand_id
1 'polypeptide(L)'
;MPAHHLHTQGMMEGHGAYNQYATVQASGNMMLIPLIEQLIGDSALTPTGSPIFLADYGASQGKNSLLPMGTAIKVLRQRFPTLPIIVAHNDRWNNDFNTLFKVLEQDDDRYIDHFAHVSYCAIGRSFFNPILPAGSVLFGLSAYAAMWLSQIPSTCWDHIIPYKTSPVIRQQLAQQAALDWAAFLAARAEELQPGGKLLILQPGVDDNNESGFCSIMEHAVNVLDSMLQEKYFSIAERERMKIGVYMRCAREILAPLISELPDDAFPAFTVAHFSTRLLPDPAWQHYLHHADAPTLAKKQSLFFRATFMPSLISALDPQRDNAQHRQISDIFEEKLANRCATHPAPMEQRAQILILVKN
;
A
#
# COMPACT_ATOMS: atom_id res chain seq x y z
N MET A 1 -27.65 -10.66 15.60
CA MET A 1 -26.95 -11.33 14.49
C MET A 1 -25.48 -10.93 14.60
N PRO A 2 -24.50 -11.84 14.46
CA PRO A 2 -23.12 -11.43 14.43
C PRO A 2 -22.94 -10.50 13.23
N ALA A 3 -22.36 -9.32 13.44
CA ALA A 3 -22.08 -8.39 12.35
C ALA A 3 -21.23 -9.13 11.32
N HIS A 4 -21.73 -9.29 10.10
CA HIS A 4 -20.96 -9.85 9.00
C HIS A 4 -19.87 -8.83 8.65
N HIS A 5 -18.71 -8.93 9.28
CA HIS A 5 -17.53 -8.16 8.91
C HIS A 5 -17.09 -8.63 7.52
N LEU A 6 -17.12 -7.73 6.54
CA LEU A 6 -16.43 -7.98 5.28
C LEU A 6 -14.93 -7.88 5.57
N HIS A 7 -14.22 -8.99 5.42
CA HIS A 7 -12.77 -8.92 5.30
C HIS A 7 -12.47 -8.07 4.07
N THR A 8 -11.74 -6.96 4.26
CA THR A 8 -11.15 -6.25 3.12
C THR A 8 -10.37 -7.29 2.33
N GLN A 9 -10.50 -7.30 1.01
CA GLN A 9 -9.63 -8.16 0.22
C GLN A 9 -8.27 -7.49 0.02
N GLY A 10 -8.23 -6.16 -0.17
CA GLY A 10 -6.98 -5.39 -0.26
C GLY A 10 -6.01 -5.97 -1.30
N MET A 11 -6.53 -6.71 -2.27
CA MET A 11 -5.76 -7.40 -3.28
C MET A 11 -5.56 -6.49 -4.48
N MET A 12 -4.40 -6.58 -5.07
CA MET A 12 -4.09 -5.93 -6.33
C MET A 12 -4.44 -6.85 -7.50
N GLU A 13 -4.66 -6.30 -8.69
CA GLU A 13 -4.95 -7.12 -9.87
C GLU A 13 -3.74 -8.01 -10.19
N GLY A 14 -3.95 -9.32 -10.11
CA GLY A 14 -2.90 -10.34 -10.24
C GLY A 14 -2.33 -10.48 -11.66
N HIS A 15 -1.51 -11.51 -11.87
CA HIS A 15 -0.93 -11.87 -13.17
C HIS A 15 -0.09 -10.75 -13.82
N GLY A 16 0.54 -9.90 -13.01
CA GLY A 16 1.45 -8.84 -13.44
C GLY A 16 0.79 -7.48 -13.71
N ALA A 17 -0.54 -7.38 -13.69
CA ALA A 17 -1.23 -6.12 -13.96
C ALA A 17 -0.84 -5.01 -12.97
N TYR A 18 -0.81 -5.32 -11.67
CA TYR A 18 -0.34 -4.36 -10.67
C TYR A 18 1.11 -3.93 -10.89
N ASN A 19 2.02 -4.88 -11.17
CA ASN A 19 3.42 -4.57 -11.45
C ASN A 19 3.57 -3.60 -12.63
N GLN A 20 2.71 -3.71 -13.64
CA GLN A 20 2.74 -2.87 -14.83
C GLN A 20 2.16 -1.47 -14.59
N TYR A 21 1.11 -1.34 -13.76
CA TYR A 21 0.29 -0.12 -13.68
C TYR A 21 0.36 0.63 -12.34
N ALA A 22 1.07 0.11 -11.34
CA ALA A 22 1.30 0.78 -10.06
C ALA A 22 2.39 1.87 -10.13
N THR A 23 2.35 2.74 -11.14
CA THR A 23 3.37 3.75 -11.40
C THR A 23 3.39 4.87 -10.35
N VAL A 24 2.23 5.16 -9.73
CA VAL A 24 2.12 6.12 -8.62
C VAL A 24 2.92 5.62 -7.42
N GLN A 25 2.76 4.34 -7.06
CA GLN A 25 3.51 3.69 -5.99
C GLN A 25 5.00 3.61 -6.32
N ALA A 26 5.35 3.28 -7.57
CA ALA A 26 6.74 3.26 -8.04
C ALA A 26 7.43 4.63 -7.87
N SER A 27 6.75 5.72 -8.27
CA SER A 27 7.26 7.09 -8.10
C SER A 27 7.46 7.44 -6.63
N GLY A 28 6.56 6.99 -5.74
CA GLY A 28 6.72 7.14 -4.31
C GLY A 28 7.97 6.43 -3.78
N ASN A 29 8.19 5.18 -4.21
CA ASN A 29 9.33 4.36 -3.78
C ASN A 29 10.68 4.93 -4.20
N MET A 30 10.75 5.61 -5.36
CA MET A 30 11.98 6.29 -5.79
C MET A 30 12.48 7.34 -4.77
N MET A 31 11.59 7.99 -4.04
CA MET A 31 11.98 8.95 -3.00
C MET A 31 12.59 8.29 -1.76
N LEU A 32 12.33 7.01 -1.56
CA LEU A 32 12.85 6.28 -0.40
C LEU A 32 14.32 5.93 -0.56
N ILE A 33 14.84 5.93 -1.78
CA ILE A 33 16.20 5.44 -2.06
C ILE A 33 17.27 6.19 -1.25
N PRO A 34 17.34 7.54 -1.25
CA PRO A 34 18.32 8.25 -0.43
C PRO A 34 18.11 8.02 1.08
N LEU A 35 16.86 7.85 1.52
CA LEU A 35 16.55 7.58 2.92
C LEU A 35 17.02 6.17 3.33
N ILE A 36 16.83 5.17 2.47
CA ILE A 36 17.32 3.80 2.68
C ILE A 36 18.84 3.81 2.74
N GLU A 37 19.52 4.48 1.81
CA GLU A 37 20.98 4.59 1.83
C GLU A 37 21.49 5.22 3.12
N GLN A 38 20.84 6.30 3.59
CA GLN A 38 21.18 6.95 4.85
C GLN A 38 20.92 6.05 6.07
N LEU A 39 19.74 5.43 6.16
CA LEU A 39 19.34 4.60 7.31
C LEU A 39 20.18 3.35 7.44
N ILE A 40 20.47 2.69 6.32
CA ILE A 40 21.30 1.49 6.27
C ILE A 40 22.78 1.82 6.33
N GLY A 41 23.18 3.02 5.91
CA GLY A 41 24.56 3.51 6.02
C GLY A 41 24.96 3.92 7.44
N ASP A 42 23.99 4.15 8.34
CA ASP A 42 24.22 4.52 9.74
C ASP A 42 25.09 3.48 10.45
N SER A 43 26.28 3.90 10.91
CA SER A 43 27.23 3.05 11.62
C SER A 43 26.66 2.47 12.91
N ALA A 44 25.67 3.13 13.54
CA ALA A 44 25.01 2.64 14.74
C ALA A 44 24.06 1.46 14.46
N LEU A 45 23.61 1.28 13.21
CA LEU A 45 22.81 0.12 12.82
C LEU A 45 23.72 -1.09 12.58
N THR A 46 23.81 -1.99 13.55
CA THR A 46 24.59 -3.22 13.45
C THR A 46 23.69 -4.46 13.60
N PRO A 47 23.83 -5.49 12.74
CA PRO A 47 23.13 -6.76 12.93
C PRO A 47 23.46 -7.37 14.30
N THR A 48 22.44 -7.82 15.03
CA THR A 48 22.62 -8.55 16.29
C THR A 48 22.74 -10.06 16.09
N GLY A 49 22.53 -10.55 14.87
CA GLY A 49 22.60 -11.96 14.51
C GLY A 49 22.89 -12.20 13.03
N SER A 50 22.92 -13.48 12.67
CA SER A 50 23.07 -13.96 11.29
C SER A 50 22.03 -15.05 11.02
N PRO A 51 21.30 -15.01 9.89
CA PRO A 51 21.43 -14.05 8.79
C PRO A 51 20.84 -12.67 9.13
N ILE A 52 21.15 -11.66 8.31
CA ILE A 52 20.49 -10.34 8.36
C ILE A 52 19.10 -10.48 7.74
N PHE A 53 18.04 -10.14 8.47
CA PHE A 53 16.68 -10.10 7.92
C PHE A 53 16.27 -8.69 7.51
N LEU A 54 15.77 -8.59 6.27
CA LEU A 54 15.01 -7.46 5.76
C LEU A 54 13.56 -7.89 5.61
N ALA A 55 12.62 -7.03 5.97
CA ALA A 55 11.19 -7.30 5.81
C ALA A 55 10.53 -6.28 4.88
N ASP A 56 9.74 -6.78 3.94
CA ASP A 56 8.93 -6.00 3.01
C ASP A 56 7.45 -6.28 3.28
N TYR A 57 6.79 -5.38 4.02
CA TYR A 57 5.42 -5.52 4.49
C TYR A 57 4.41 -4.95 3.48
N GLY A 58 3.76 -5.84 2.74
CA GLY A 58 2.84 -5.51 1.64
C GLY A 58 3.54 -5.52 0.28
N ALA A 59 4.24 -6.61 -0.03
CA ALA A 59 5.05 -6.77 -1.24
C ALA A 59 4.21 -6.86 -2.54
N SER A 60 2.92 -7.22 -2.42
CA SER A 60 2.05 -7.55 -3.54
C SER A 60 2.76 -8.53 -4.51
N GLN A 61 2.96 -8.11 -5.76
CA GLN A 61 3.59 -8.91 -6.81
C GLN A 61 5.09 -8.56 -7.03
N GLY A 62 5.69 -7.77 -6.14
CA GLY A 62 7.15 -7.65 -5.99
C GLY A 62 7.89 -6.63 -6.84
N LYS A 63 7.35 -6.14 -7.97
CA LYS A 63 8.12 -5.25 -8.87
C LYS A 63 8.58 -3.97 -8.18
N ASN A 64 7.68 -3.35 -7.42
CA ASN A 64 7.98 -2.12 -6.68
C ASN A 64 8.87 -2.33 -5.45
N SER A 65 9.10 -3.58 -5.04
CA SER A 65 9.99 -3.95 -3.93
C SER A 65 11.45 -4.11 -4.34
N LEU A 66 11.71 -4.41 -5.63
CA LEU A 66 13.05 -4.70 -6.14
C LEU A 66 14.04 -3.57 -5.85
N LEU A 67 13.71 -2.35 -6.26
CA LEU A 67 14.62 -1.21 -6.13
C LEU A 67 14.90 -0.82 -4.65
N PRO A 68 13.90 -0.65 -3.78
CA PRO A 68 14.13 -0.37 -2.35
C PRO A 68 14.93 -1.47 -1.65
N MET A 69 14.57 -2.74 -1.85
CA MET A 69 15.27 -3.87 -1.21
C MET A 69 16.68 -4.03 -1.77
N GLY A 70 16.86 -3.93 -3.08
CA GLY A 70 18.17 -3.97 -3.73
C GLY A 70 19.09 -2.86 -3.24
N THR A 71 18.55 -1.67 -2.98
CA THR A 71 19.30 -0.54 -2.38
C THR A 71 19.77 -0.88 -0.96
N ALA A 72 18.88 -1.40 -0.12
CA ALA A 72 19.24 -1.82 1.24
C ALA A 72 20.32 -2.92 1.23
N ILE A 73 20.15 -3.93 0.37
CA ILE A 73 21.11 -5.03 0.21
C ILE A 73 22.48 -4.50 -0.24
N LYS A 74 22.51 -3.60 -1.22
CA LYS A 74 23.75 -3.00 -1.73
C LYS A 74 24.57 -2.37 -0.60
N VAL A 75 23.93 -1.53 0.22
CA VAL A 75 24.60 -0.85 1.33
C VAL A 75 25.01 -1.84 2.43
N LEU A 76 24.15 -2.80 2.76
CA LEU A 76 24.50 -3.85 3.73
C LEU A 76 25.67 -4.70 3.27
N ARG A 77 25.75 -5.06 1.98
CA ARG A 77 26.85 -5.86 1.45
C ARG A 77 28.19 -5.11 1.50
N GLN A 78 28.19 -3.78 1.37
CA GLN A 78 29.38 -2.97 1.57
C GLN A 78 29.84 -2.96 3.04
N ARG A 79 28.89 -2.93 3.98
CA ARG A 79 29.17 -2.88 5.43
C ARG A 79 29.49 -4.24 6.02
N PHE A 80 28.83 -5.29 5.55
CA PHE A 80 28.88 -6.66 6.07
C PHE A 80 29.09 -7.66 4.92
N PRO A 81 30.30 -7.72 4.32
CA PRO A 81 30.55 -8.44 3.07
C PRO A 81 30.23 -9.94 3.11
N THR A 82 30.32 -10.58 4.27
CA THR A 82 30.19 -12.04 4.42
C THR A 82 28.86 -12.50 5.02
N LEU A 83 28.07 -11.62 5.64
CA LEU A 83 26.85 -12.05 6.31
C LEU A 83 25.76 -12.42 5.28
N PRO A 84 25.07 -13.56 5.44
CA PRO A 84 23.93 -13.88 4.59
C PRO A 84 22.78 -12.90 4.85
N ILE A 85 22.04 -12.57 3.80
CA ILE A 85 20.87 -11.67 3.88
C ILE A 85 19.64 -12.46 3.43
N ILE A 86 18.54 -12.35 4.19
CA ILE A 86 17.23 -12.88 3.81
C ILE A 86 16.24 -11.71 3.69
N VAL A 87 15.58 -11.62 2.53
CA VAL A 87 14.45 -10.70 2.33
C VAL A 87 13.14 -11.46 2.53
N ALA A 88 12.37 -11.10 3.55
CA ALA A 88 11.05 -11.63 3.80
C ALA A 88 9.99 -10.73 3.16
N HIS A 89 9.47 -11.16 2.00
CA HIS A 89 8.35 -10.50 1.35
C HIS A 89 7.03 -10.96 1.96
N ASN A 90 6.31 -10.04 2.59
CA ASN A 90 5.04 -10.33 3.22
C ASN A 90 3.88 -9.75 2.43
N ASP A 91 2.81 -10.53 2.32
CA ASP A 91 1.50 -10.04 1.93
C ASP A 91 0.40 -10.92 2.56
N ARG A 92 -0.86 -10.68 2.21
CA ARG A 92 -2.00 -11.48 2.65
C ARG A 92 -1.93 -12.88 2.02
N TRP A 93 -2.59 -13.84 2.65
CA TRP A 93 -2.57 -15.26 2.24
C TRP A 93 -3.05 -15.50 0.81
N ASN A 94 -3.94 -14.64 0.31
CA ASN A 94 -4.55 -14.71 -1.01
C ASN A 94 -3.85 -13.85 -2.08
N ASN A 95 -2.67 -13.30 -1.77
CA ASN A 95 -1.85 -12.59 -2.74
C ASN A 95 -1.33 -13.53 -3.85
N ASP A 96 -1.03 -12.97 -5.02
CA ASP A 96 -0.41 -13.69 -6.14
C ASP A 96 1.10 -13.87 -5.93
N PHE A 97 1.45 -14.76 -5.00
CA PHE A 97 2.84 -15.11 -4.70
C PHE A 97 3.56 -15.78 -5.88
N ASN A 98 2.82 -16.42 -6.80
CA ASN A 98 3.42 -16.99 -8.00
C ASN A 98 4.02 -15.90 -8.89
N THR A 99 3.32 -14.78 -9.07
CA THR A 99 3.86 -13.63 -9.80
C THR A 99 5.00 -12.96 -9.04
N LEU A 100 4.92 -12.85 -7.70
CA LEU A 100 6.05 -12.39 -6.88
C LEU A 100 7.31 -13.22 -7.15
N PHE A 101 7.21 -14.56 -7.08
CA PHE A 101 8.37 -15.43 -7.34
C PHE A 101 8.88 -15.33 -8.77
N LYS A 102 7.99 -15.19 -9.77
CA LYS A 102 8.43 -14.93 -11.15
C LYS A 102 9.21 -13.63 -11.26
N VAL A 103 8.78 -12.55 -10.61
CA VAL A 103 9.53 -11.29 -10.60
C VAL A 103 10.90 -11.47 -9.96
N LEU A 104 10.97 -12.13 -8.80
CA LEU A 104 12.24 -12.37 -8.12
C LEU A 104 13.20 -13.27 -8.92
N GLU A 105 12.67 -14.14 -9.78
CA GLU A 105 13.45 -15.12 -10.57
C GLU A 105 13.66 -14.74 -12.05
N GLN A 106 13.01 -13.72 -12.57
CA GLN A 106 13.02 -13.45 -14.02
C GLN A 106 13.13 -11.97 -14.39
N ASP A 107 12.92 -11.07 -13.44
CA ASP A 107 13.03 -9.63 -13.70
C ASP A 107 14.51 -9.21 -13.81
N ASP A 108 14.82 -8.33 -14.76
CA ASP A 108 16.18 -7.84 -14.99
C ASP A 108 16.73 -7.04 -13.80
N ASP A 109 15.85 -6.44 -12.98
CA ASP A 109 16.21 -5.64 -11.82
C ASP A 109 16.31 -6.49 -10.52
N ARG A 110 16.27 -7.83 -10.61
CA ARG A 110 16.25 -8.71 -9.45
C ARG A 110 17.55 -8.61 -8.64
N TYR A 111 17.41 -8.38 -7.33
CA TYR A 111 18.56 -8.19 -6.45
C TYR A 111 19.39 -9.47 -6.19
N ILE A 112 18.84 -10.67 -6.44
CA ILE A 112 19.51 -11.95 -6.14
C ILE A 112 20.75 -12.21 -6.98
N ASP A 113 20.78 -11.71 -8.23
CA ASP A 113 21.92 -11.91 -9.14
C ASP A 113 23.03 -10.88 -8.91
N HIS A 114 22.68 -9.75 -8.29
CA HIS A 114 23.60 -8.63 -8.11
C HIS A 114 24.47 -8.78 -6.86
N PHE A 115 24.08 -9.63 -5.91
CA PHE A 115 24.74 -9.75 -4.62
C PHE A 115 24.85 -11.21 -4.15
N ALA A 116 26.06 -11.63 -3.76
CA ALA A 116 26.29 -12.94 -3.18
C ALA A 116 25.56 -13.12 -1.84
N HIS A 117 25.20 -14.37 -1.51
CA HIS A 117 24.62 -14.76 -0.22
C HIS A 117 23.33 -14.01 0.14
N VAL A 118 22.48 -13.78 -0.87
CA VAL A 118 21.13 -13.22 -0.69
C VAL A 118 20.11 -14.31 -1.01
N SER A 119 19.19 -14.53 -0.09
CA SER A 119 18.02 -15.38 -0.29
C SER A 119 16.75 -14.57 -0.01
N TYR A 120 15.59 -15.11 -0.38
CA TYR A 120 14.31 -14.54 -0.03
C TYR A 120 13.33 -15.61 0.43
N CYS A 121 12.27 -15.18 1.10
CA CYS A 121 11.10 -15.98 1.38
C CYS A 121 9.84 -15.14 1.23
N ALA A 122 8.69 -15.80 1.14
CA ALA A 122 7.39 -15.15 1.12
C ALA A 122 6.54 -15.60 2.31
N ILE A 123 5.81 -14.66 2.92
CA ILE A 123 4.95 -14.91 4.07
C ILE A 123 3.53 -14.45 3.76
N GLY A 124 2.62 -15.40 3.56
CA GLY A 124 1.19 -15.17 3.32
C GLY A 124 0.38 -15.04 4.61
N ARG A 125 0.61 -13.98 5.39
CA ARG A 125 -0.08 -13.72 6.66
C ARG A 125 -0.27 -12.22 6.86
N SER A 126 -1.38 -11.82 7.46
CA SER A 126 -1.64 -10.41 7.78
C SER A 126 -0.54 -9.83 8.68
N PHE A 127 0.10 -8.73 8.25
CA PHE A 127 1.08 -7.99 9.04
C PHE A 127 0.49 -7.29 10.27
N PHE A 128 -0.83 -7.31 10.48
CA PHE A 128 -1.41 -6.86 11.76
C PHE A 128 -1.10 -7.82 12.92
N ASN A 129 -0.38 -8.90 12.65
CA ASN A 129 0.18 -9.82 13.64
C ASN A 129 1.71 -9.91 13.46
N PRO A 130 2.45 -10.39 14.47
CA PRO A 130 3.82 -10.83 14.28
C PRO A 130 3.90 -11.96 13.24
N ILE A 131 4.77 -11.81 12.25
CA ILE A 131 4.99 -12.73 11.14
C ILE A 131 6.43 -13.23 11.06
N LEU A 132 7.36 -12.57 11.76
CA LEU A 132 8.78 -12.92 11.85
C LEU A 132 9.17 -13.15 13.32
N PRO A 133 10.26 -13.89 13.60
CA PRO A 133 10.73 -14.09 14.96
C PRO A 133 11.04 -12.78 15.68
N ALA A 134 10.81 -12.75 16.99
CA ALA A 134 11.08 -11.57 17.80
C ALA A 134 12.56 -11.16 17.72
N GLY A 135 12.81 -9.86 17.57
CA GLY A 135 14.17 -9.29 17.52
C GLY A 135 15.03 -9.75 16.34
N SER A 136 14.44 -10.23 15.25
CA SER A 136 15.16 -10.77 14.09
C SER A 136 15.35 -9.75 12.95
N VAL A 137 14.48 -8.76 12.82
CA VAL A 137 14.44 -7.86 11.66
C VAL A 137 15.37 -6.66 11.87
N LEU A 138 16.34 -6.48 10.97
CA LEU A 138 17.25 -5.32 10.99
C LEU A 138 16.58 -4.08 10.40
N PHE A 139 15.92 -4.27 9.25
CA PHE A 139 15.25 -3.21 8.50
C PHE A 139 13.92 -3.69 7.94
N GLY A 140 12.87 -2.92 8.20
CA GLY A 140 11.54 -3.11 7.64
C GLY A 140 11.16 -1.98 6.69
N LEU A 141 10.52 -2.31 5.58
CA LEU A 141 9.85 -1.39 4.68
C LEU A 141 8.36 -1.72 4.61
N SER A 142 7.50 -0.71 4.72
CA SER A 142 6.10 -0.82 4.32
C SER A 142 5.74 0.36 3.43
N ALA A 143 5.52 0.09 2.14
CA ALA A 143 5.18 1.12 1.16
C ALA A 143 3.78 0.85 0.59
N TYR A 144 2.86 1.78 0.78
CA TYR A 144 1.48 1.70 0.29
C TYR A 144 0.73 0.43 0.75
N ALA A 145 0.95 0.00 1.99
CA ALA A 145 0.31 -1.20 2.55
C ALA A 145 -0.46 -0.94 3.86
N ALA A 146 0.15 -0.28 4.85
CA ALA A 146 -0.45 -0.10 6.19
C ALA A 146 -1.73 0.79 6.23
N MET A 147 -2.13 1.38 5.12
CA MET A 147 -3.40 2.12 4.98
C MET A 147 -4.59 1.22 4.65
N TRP A 148 -4.36 -0.03 4.24
CA TRP A 148 -5.44 -1.00 4.02
C TRP A 148 -5.95 -1.50 5.38
N LEU A 149 -7.25 -1.29 5.64
CA LEU A 149 -7.90 -1.75 6.85
C LEU A 149 -7.88 -3.28 6.92
N SER A 150 -7.80 -3.85 8.11
CA SER A 150 -7.91 -5.30 8.34
C SER A 150 -9.32 -5.83 8.08
N GLN A 151 -10.32 -4.98 8.33
CA GLN A 151 -11.74 -5.27 8.18
C GLN A 151 -12.56 -4.01 7.91
N ILE A 152 -13.75 -4.16 7.32
CA ILE A 152 -14.71 -3.07 7.14
C ILE A 152 -15.77 -3.17 8.27
N PRO A 153 -15.82 -2.19 9.21
CA PRO A 153 -16.68 -2.26 10.39
C PRO A 153 -18.18 -2.05 10.08
N SER A 154 -18.51 -1.41 8.95
CA SER A 154 -19.89 -1.17 8.49
C SER A 154 -19.93 -1.28 6.98
N THR A 155 -20.96 -1.91 6.41
CA THR A 155 -21.15 -1.96 4.95
C THR A 155 -21.97 -0.78 4.42
N CYS A 156 -22.59 -0.01 5.31
CA CYS A 156 -23.43 1.13 4.96
C CYS A 156 -22.58 2.38 4.75
N TRP A 157 -21.78 2.41 3.68
CA TRP A 157 -21.06 3.63 3.30
C TRP A 157 -21.82 4.38 2.20
N ASP A 158 -21.97 5.68 2.39
CA ASP A 158 -22.48 6.65 1.41
C ASP A 158 -21.49 6.95 0.27
N HIS A 159 -20.23 6.51 0.40
CA HIS A 159 -19.23 6.55 -0.65
C HIS A 159 -18.43 5.24 -0.72
N ILE A 160 -17.68 5.02 -1.81
CA ILE A 160 -16.81 3.84 -1.97
C ILE A 160 -15.46 3.93 -1.22
N ILE A 161 -15.08 5.11 -0.69
CA ILE A 161 -13.75 5.35 -0.09
C ILE A 161 -13.90 6.13 1.23
N PRO A 162 -13.17 5.77 2.31
CA PRO A 162 -13.39 6.31 3.65
C PRO A 162 -13.41 7.84 3.75
N TYR A 163 -12.40 8.53 3.22
CA TYR A 163 -12.24 9.98 3.41
C TYR A 163 -13.36 10.82 2.76
N LYS A 164 -14.19 10.23 1.89
CA LYS A 164 -15.36 10.85 1.26
C LYS A 164 -16.69 10.50 1.92
N THR A 165 -16.70 9.62 2.92
CA THR A 165 -17.93 9.24 3.62
C THR A 165 -18.38 10.32 4.61
N SER A 166 -19.63 10.26 5.06
CA SER A 166 -20.13 11.17 6.11
C SER A 166 -19.34 11.05 7.43
N PRO A 167 -19.35 12.09 8.29
CA PRO A 167 -18.56 12.09 9.53
C PRO A 167 -18.80 10.88 10.44
N VAL A 168 -20.03 10.38 10.52
CA VAL A 168 -20.39 9.21 11.35
C VAL A 168 -19.70 7.95 10.85
N ILE A 169 -19.73 7.69 9.54
CA ILE A 169 -19.07 6.53 8.93
C ILE A 169 -17.55 6.68 9.02
N ARG A 170 -17.01 7.88 8.74
CA ARG A 170 -15.58 8.15 8.90
C ARG A 170 -15.09 7.87 10.31
N GLN A 171 -15.83 8.24 11.34
CA GLN A 171 -15.45 7.98 12.73
C GLN A 171 -15.34 6.47 13.03
N GLN A 172 -16.28 5.66 12.53
CA GLN A 172 -16.21 4.20 12.68
C GLN A 172 -14.98 3.61 11.97
N LEU A 173 -14.68 4.12 10.77
CA LEU A 173 -13.50 3.70 10.01
C LEU A 173 -12.20 4.15 10.66
N ALA A 174 -12.18 5.35 11.26
CA ALA A 174 -11.05 5.87 12.02
C ALA A 174 -10.74 5.00 13.24
N GLN A 175 -11.77 4.51 13.95
CA GLN A 175 -11.60 3.57 15.07
C GLN A 175 -10.93 2.27 14.61
N GLN A 176 -11.41 1.69 13.51
CA GLN A 176 -10.77 0.49 12.94
C GLN A 176 -9.34 0.77 12.50
N ALA A 177 -9.10 1.90 11.83
CA ALA A 177 -7.77 2.31 11.39
C ALA A 177 -6.81 2.53 12.57
N ALA A 178 -7.28 3.04 13.70
CA ALA A 178 -6.48 3.21 14.90
C ALA A 178 -6.08 1.87 15.52
N LEU A 179 -7.03 0.91 15.61
CA LEU A 179 -6.75 -0.45 16.07
C LEU A 179 -5.73 -1.16 15.16
N ASP A 180 -5.93 -1.06 13.85
CA ASP A 180 -5.03 -1.63 12.85
C ASP A 180 -3.63 -1.01 12.94
N TRP A 181 -3.54 0.30 13.15
CA TRP A 181 -2.27 1.00 13.29
C TRP A 181 -1.51 0.58 14.55
N ALA A 182 -2.20 0.51 15.68
CA ALA A 182 -1.63 0.03 16.93
C ALA A 182 -1.16 -1.43 16.81
N ALA A 183 -1.96 -2.31 16.19
CA ALA A 183 -1.60 -3.71 15.98
C ALA A 183 -0.39 -3.86 15.04
N PHE A 184 -0.33 -3.06 13.97
CA PHE A 184 0.84 -3.01 13.08
C PHE A 184 2.10 -2.59 13.85
N LEU A 185 2.06 -1.49 14.59
CA LEU A 185 3.20 -1.01 15.39
C LEU A 185 3.61 -2.05 16.45
N ALA A 186 2.66 -2.69 17.13
CA ALA A 186 2.93 -3.76 18.10
C ALA A 186 3.72 -4.90 17.48
N ALA A 187 3.25 -5.40 16.35
CA ALA A 187 3.88 -6.53 15.67
C ALA A 187 5.29 -6.18 15.17
N ARG A 188 5.48 -4.96 14.61
CA ARG A 188 6.81 -4.52 14.18
C ARG A 188 7.76 -4.31 15.37
N ALA A 189 7.25 -3.82 16.50
CA ALA A 189 8.04 -3.65 17.72
C ALA A 189 8.55 -4.97 18.27
N GLU A 190 7.82 -6.07 18.10
CA GLU A 190 8.27 -7.41 18.49
C GLU A 190 9.32 -7.95 17.51
N GLU A 191 9.11 -7.77 16.21
CA GLU A 191 9.98 -8.33 15.15
C GLU A 191 11.34 -7.64 15.03
N LEU A 192 11.40 -6.32 15.22
CA LEU A 192 12.64 -5.55 15.03
C LEU A 192 13.65 -5.81 16.16
N GLN A 193 14.91 -5.99 15.80
CA GLN A 193 16.02 -5.97 16.77
C GLN A 193 16.18 -4.57 17.39
N PRO A 194 16.79 -4.44 18.58
CA PRO A 194 17.20 -3.15 19.12
C PRO A 194 18.01 -2.34 18.09
N GLY A 195 17.69 -1.05 17.95
CA GLY A 195 18.27 -0.16 16.94
C GLY A 195 17.79 -0.39 15.50
N GLY A 196 17.01 -1.45 15.25
CA GLY A 196 16.40 -1.76 13.96
C GLY A 196 15.52 -0.62 13.44
N LYS A 197 15.43 -0.49 12.12
CA LYS A 197 14.77 0.66 11.47
C LYS A 197 13.51 0.19 10.74
N LEU A 198 12.43 0.95 10.85
CA LEU A 198 11.21 0.76 10.08
C LEU A 198 10.91 2.01 9.26
N LEU A 199 10.91 1.86 7.94
CA LEU A 199 10.54 2.92 6.99
C LEU A 199 9.12 2.65 6.46
N ILE A 200 8.24 3.63 6.64
CA ILE A 200 6.86 3.56 6.18
C ILE A 200 6.60 4.69 5.19
N LEU A 201 6.01 4.34 4.06
CA LEU A 201 5.51 5.27 3.05
C LEU A 201 4.03 4.99 2.81
N GLN A 202 3.15 5.98 3.00
CA GLN A 202 1.71 5.80 2.80
C GLN A 202 1.05 7.08 2.27
N PRO A 203 -0.11 6.99 1.62
CA PRO A 203 -0.88 8.16 1.26
C PRO A 203 -1.57 8.73 2.51
N GLY A 204 -1.67 10.05 2.58
CA GLY A 204 -2.33 10.75 3.68
C GLY A 204 -3.41 11.71 3.21
N VAL A 205 -4.09 12.30 4.18
CA VAL A 205 -4.99 13.45 3.97
C VAL A 205 -4.45 14.69 4.66
N ASP A 206 -4.87 15.87 4.20
CA ASP A 206 -4.70 17.12 4.94
C ASP A 206 -5.83 17.40 5.93
N ASP A 207 -5.80 18.57 6.56
CA ASP A 207 -6.77 19.00 7.57
C ASP A 207 -8.20 19.14 7.03
N ASN A 208 -8.37 19.20 5.70
CA ASN A 208 -9.66 19.23 5.02
C ASN A 208 -10.15 17.83 4.59
N ASN A 209 -9.43 16.76 4.96
CA ASN A 209 -9.63 15.39 4.50
C ASN A 209 -9.40 15.18 3.00
N GLU A 210 -8.57 16.01 2.36
CA GLU A 210 -8.24 15.84 0.94
C GLU A 210 -7.01 14.95 0.77
N SER A 211 -7.14 13.92 -0.06
CA SER A 211 -6.09 12.95 -0.36
C SER A 211 -5.31 13.23 -1.66
N GLY A 212 -5.87 14.10 -2.50
CA GLY A 212 -5.44 14.33 -3.89
C GLY A 212 -5.86 13.23 -4.89
N PHE A 213 -6.53 12.16 -4.42
CA PHE A 213 -7.22 11.16 -5.26
C PHE A 213 -8.71 11.44 -5.45
N CYS A 214 -9.20 12.60 -4.99
CA CYS A 214 -10.63 12.93 -4.97
C CYS A 214 -11.26 12.80 -6.37
N SER A 215 -10.64 13.40 -7.39
CA SER A 215 -11.19 13.43 -8.76
C SER A 215 -11.35 12.03 -9.35
N ILE A 216 -10.34 11.16 -9.23
CA ILE A 216 -10.43 9.79 -9.78
C ILE A 216 -11.47 8.94 -9.04
N MET A 217 -11.65 9.15 -7.72
CA MET A 217 -12.68 8.47 -6.95
C MET A 217 -14.09 8.94 -7.34
N GLU A 218 -14.29 10.23 -7.56
CA GLU A 218 -15.55 10.77 -8.08
C GLU A 218 -15.83 10.25 -9.49
N HIS A 219 -14.81 10.21 -10.36
CA HIS A 219 -14.95 9.62 -11.69
C HIS A 219 -15.38 8.15 -11.62
N ALA A 220 -14.75 7.35 -10.75
CA ALA A 220 -15.11 5.97 -10.52
C ALA A 220 -16.55 5.81 -10.02
N VAL A 221 -17.00 6.61 -9.04
CA VAL A 221 -18.39 6.58 -8.55
C VAL A 221 -19.39 6.86 -9.66
N ASN A 222 -19.16 7.90 -10.46
CA ASN A 222 -20.02 8.23 -11.59
C ASN A 222 -20.09 7.10 -12.63
N VAL A 223 -18.96 6.43 -12.90
CA VAL A 223 -18.93 5.26 -13.80
C VAL A 223 -19.70 4.09 -13.21
N LEU A 224 -19.51 3.78 -11.92
CA LEU A 224 -20.25 2.71 -11.23
C LEU A 224 -21.76 2.98 -11.25
N ASP A 225 -22.17 4.23 -11.09
CA ASP A 225 -23.59 4.61 -11.08
C ASP A 225 -24.21 4.51 -12.49
N SER A 226 -23.47 4.89 -13.54
CA SER A 226 -23.87 4.62 -14.93
C SER A 226 -24.00 3.12 -15.18
N MET A 227 -23.03 2.32 -14.72
CA MET A 227 -23.04 0.86 -14.88
C MET A 227 -24.20 0.19 -14.12
N LEU A 228 -24.61 0.74 -12.98
CA LEU A 228 -25.80 0.31 -12.26
C LEU A 228 -27.07 0.56 -13.09
N GLN A 229 -27.20 1.74 -13.70
CA GLN A 229 -28.34 2.06 -14.58
C GLN A 229 -28.40 1.15 -15.82
N GLU A 230 -27.22 0.80 -16.35
CA GLU A 230 -27.04 -0.15 -17.46
C GLU A 230 -27.17 -1.62 -17.03
N LYS A 231 -27.39 -1.90 -15.74
CA LYS A 231 -27.66 -3.23 -15.16
C LYS A 231 -26.51 -4.23 -15.25
N TYR A 232 -25.25 -3.80 -15.24
CA TYR A 232 -24.11 -4.73 -15.13
C TYR A 232 -24.07 -5.47 -13.78
N PHE A 233 -24.62 -4.84 -12.74
CA PHE A 233 -24.77 -5.40 -11.40
C PHE A 233 -26.01 -4.81 -10.71
N SER A 234 -26.47 -5.48 -9.66
CA SER A 234 -27.62 -5.09 -8.85
C SER A 234 -27.30 -3.93 -7.90
N ILE A 235 -28.35 -3.29 -7.37
CA ILE A 235 -28.24 -2.27 -6.31
C ILE A 235 -27.50 -2.85 -5.10
N ALA A 236 -27.85 -4.07 -4.68
CA ALA A 236 -27.23 -4.73 -3.53
C ALA A 236 -25.73 -4.99 -3.75
N GLU A 237 -25.32 -5.36 -4.97
CA GLU A 237 -23.89 -5.49 -5.32
C GLU A 237 -23.18 -4.14 -5.26
N ARG A 238 -23.77 -3.09 -5.84
CA ARG A 238 -23.23 -1.72 -5.81
C ARG A 238 -23.08 -1.16 -4.40
N GLU A 239 -24.02 -1.48 -3.51
CA GLU A 239 -23.98 -1.08 -2.10
C GLU A 239 -22.82 -1.74 -1.34
N ARG A 240 -22.44 -2.97 -1.71
CA ARG A 240 -21.30 -3.69 -1.09
C ARG A 240 -19.94 -3.26 -1.63
N MET A 241 -19.86 -2.59 -2.78
CA MET A 241 -18.61 -2.13 -3.36
C MET A 241 -17.96 -1.05 -2.49
N LYS A 242 -16.85 -1.41 -1.82
CA LYS A 242 -16.09 -0.55 -0.91
C LYS A 242 -14.59 -0.76 -1.10
N ILE A 243 -13.82 0.31 -0.91
CA ILE A 243 -12.36 0.29 -0.91
C ILE A 243 -11.89 0.54 0.52
N GLY A 244 -11.37 -0.49 1.18
CA GLY A 244 -10.92 -0.45 2.58
C GLY A 244 -9.62 0.31 2.82
N VAL A 245 -9.40 1.45 2.18
CA VAL A 245 -8.17 2.26 2.31
C VAL A 245 -8.44 3.48 3.18
N TYR A 246 -7.92 3.48 4.40
CA TYR A 246 -8.00 4.62 5.31
C TYR A 246 -6.71 5.43 5.27
N MET A 247 -6.78 6.62 4.66
CA MET A 247 -5.66 7.55 4.56
C MET A 247 -5.61 8.41 5.83
N ARG A 248 -4.59 8.19 6.66
CA ARG A 248 -4.45 8.88 7.95
C ARG A 248 -3.93 10.31 7.76
N CYS A 249 -4.35 11.23 8.60
CA CYS A 249 -3.67 12.52 8.72
C CYS A 249 -2.40 12.40 9.57
N ALA A 250 -1.54 13.41 9.56
CA ALA A 250 -0.29 13.41 10.32
C ALA A 250 -0.50 13.17 11.82
N ARG A 251 -1.55 13.79 12.40
CA ARG A 251 -1.91 13.62 13.81
C ARG A 251 -2.24 12.17 14.14
N GLU A 252 -3.02 11.49 13.29
CA GLU A 252 -3.41 10.09 13.52
C GLU A 252 -2.21 9.12 13.43
N ILE A 253 -1.26 9.39 12.54
CA ILE A 253 -0.04 8.57 12.42
C ILE A 253 0.82 8.70 13.67
N LEU A 254 1.03 9.94 14.13
CA LEU A 254 1.96 10.23 15.20
C LEU A 254 1.36 9.98 16.59
N ALA A 255 0.04 10.05 16.76
CA ALA A 255 -0.64 9.91 18.04
C ALA A 255 -0.12 8.78 18.94
N PRO A 256 0.01 7.51 18.49
CA PRO A 256 0.52 6.44 19.36
C PRO A 256 2.03 6.54 19.65
N LEU A 257 2.78 7.37 18.92
CA LEU A 257 4.23 7.46 18.98
C LEU A 257 4.74 8.67 19.78
N ILE A 258 3.86 9.65 20.04
CA ILE A 258 4.20 10.91 20.71
C ILE A 258 3.40 11.14 22.00
N SER A 259 2.61 10.16 22.45
CA SER A 259 1.68 10.34 23.58
C SER A 259 2.40 10.89 24.82
N GLU A 260 1.84 11.95 25.39
CA GLU A 260 2.33 12.60 26.62
C GLU A 260 2.01 11.77 27.89
N LEU A 261 1.22 10.69 27.76
CA LEU A 261 0.89 9.78 28.83
C LEU A 261 1.77 8.51 28.76
N PRO A 262 2.54 8.18 29.81
CA PRO A 262 3.47 7.04 29.82
C PRO A 262 2.84 5.69 29.48
N ASP A 263 1.56 5.50 29.79
CA ASP A 263 0.83 4.24 29.61
C ASP A 263 0.21 4.08 28.20
N ASP A 264 0.13 5.17 27.42
CA ASP A 264 -0.51 5.20 26.09
C ASP A 264 0.47 5.39 24.92
N ALA A 265 1.73 5.73 25.20
CA ALA A 265 2.77 5.77 24.18
C ALA A 265 3.13 4.35 23.72
N PHE A 266 3.65 4.21 22.50
CA PHE A 266 4.36 3.02 22.07
C PHE A 266 5.85 3.17 22.46
N PRO A 267 6.26 2.84 23.71
CA PRO A 267 7.63 3.09 24.19
C PRO A 267 8.69 2.27 23.45
N ALA A 268 8.28 1.40 22.54
CA ALA A 268 9.16 0.60 21.72
C ALA A 268 9.83 1.39 20.59
N PHE A 269 9.30 2.54 20.18
CA PHE A 269 9.82 3.28 19.03
C PHE A 269 10.16 4.73 19.35
N THR A 270 11.25 5.21 18.76
CA THR A 270 11.53 6.63 18.59
C THR A 270 11.21 7.05 17.16
N VAL A 271 10.49 8.17 17.01
CA VAL A 271 10.26 8.79 15.69
C VAL A 271 11.53 9.52 15.26
N ALA A 272 12.28 8.94 14.32
CA ALA A 272 13.47 9.57 13.77
C ALA A 272 13.14 10.62 12.70
N HIS A 273 12.05 10.43 11.96
CA HIS A 273 11.60 11.36 10.93
C HIS A 273 10.12 11.19 10.64
N PHE A 274 9.42 12.31 10.43
CA PHE A 274 8.12 12.34 9.79
C PHE A 274 8.04 13.50 8.81
N SER A 275 7.53 13.26 7.61
CA SER A 275 7.25 14.32 6.65
C SER A 275 6.07 13.99 5.76
N THR A 276 5.33 15.02 5.37
CA THR A 276 4.35 14.95 4.29
C THR A 276 4.91 15.67 3.07
N ARG A 277 4.84 15.02 1.90
CA ARG A 277 5.25 15.60 0.61
C ARG A 277 4.12 15.44 -0.39
N LEU A 278 3.89 16.48 -1.19
CA LEU A 278 3.03 16.38 -2.36
C LEU A 278 3.89 15.92 -3.53
N LEU A 279 3.52 14.81 -4.16
CA LEU A 279 4.24 14.31 -5.32
C LEU A 279 3.59 14.82 -6.60
N PRO A 280 4.41 15.23 -7.58
CA PRO A 280 3.88 15.63 -8.88
C PRO A 280 3.17 14.45 -9.52
N ASP A 281 2.13 14.74 -10.29
CA ASP A 281 1.50 13.79 -11.21
C ASP A 281 2.18 13.91 -12.58
N PRO A 282 3.08 12.98 -12.97
CA PRO A 282 3.79 13.08 -14.25
C PRO A 282 2.85 12.95 -15.45
N ALA A 283 1.71 12.25 -15.30
CA ALA A 283 0.71 12.15 -16.35
C ALA A 283 -0.01 13.49 -16.54
N TRP A 284 -0.33 14.17 -15.44
CA TRP A 284 -0.90 15.52 -15.49
C TRP A 284 0.06 16.54 -16.08
N GLN A 285 1.33 16.53 -15.68
CA GLN A 285 2.33 17.43 -16.26
C GLN A 285 2.47 17.19 -17.78
N HIS A 286 2.50 15.93 -18.21
CA HIS A 286 2.49 15.60 -19.63
C HIS A 286 1.26 16.16 -20.35
N TYR A 287 0.07 16.02 -19.75
CA TYR A 287 -1.17 16.58 -20.28
C TYR A 287 -1.11 18.11 -20.41
N LEU A 288 -0.63 18.84 -19.39
CA LEU A 288 -0.49 20.30 -19.45
C LEU A 288 0.42 20.76 -20.60
N HIS A 289 1.45 19.97 -20.93
CA HIS A 289 2.38 20.30 -22.00
C HIS A 289 1.90 19.92 -23.41
N HIS A 290 1.16 18.81 -23.55
CA HIS A 290 0.84 18.22 -24.85
C HIS A 290 -0.65 18.19 -25.19
N ALA A 291 -1.51 18.56 -24.23
CA ALA A 291 -2.97 18.38 -24.30
C ALA A 291 -3.40 16.94 -24.63
N ASP A 292 -2.57 15.94 -24.28
CA ASP A 292 -2.82 14.52 -24.54
C ASP A 292 -3.72 13.91 -23.45
N ALA A 293 -5.02 14.20 -23.55
CA ALA A 293 -6.04 13.63 -22.66
C ALA A 293 -6.13 12.09 -22.73
N PRO A 294 -6.04 11.44 -23.92
CA PRO A 294 -6.03 9.98 -24.01
C PRO A 294 -4.92 9.31 -23.19
N THR A 295 -3.69 9.82 -23.23
CA THR A 295 -2.57 9.25 -22.45
C THR A 295 -2.78 9.43 -20.94
N LEU A 296 -3.24 10.61 -20.51
CA LEU A 296 -3.62 10.85 -19.11
C LEU A 296 -4.67 9.85 -18.64
N ALA A 297 -5.77 9.74 -19.40
CA ALA A 297 -6.90 8.88 -19.11
C ALA A 297 -6.52 7.40 -19.00
N LYS A 298 -5.69 6.92 -19.94
CA LYS A 298 -5.19 5.55 -19.94
C LYS A 298 -4.37 5.26 -18.68
N LYS A 299 -3.46 6.15 -18.28
CA LYS A 299 -2.65 5.98 -17.06
C LYS A 299 -3.51 5.95 -15.80
N GLN A 300 -4.47 6.87 -15.67
CA GLN A 300 -5.32 6.96 -14.49
C GLN A 300 -6.28 5.78 -14.36
N SER A 301 -6.92 5.37 -15.46
CA SER A 301 -7.84 4.22 -15.48
C SER A 301 -7.14 2.91 -15.17
N LEU A 302 -5.96 2.65 -15.77
CA LEU A 302 -5.18 1.44 -15.49
C LEU A 302 -4.62 1.41 -14.07
N PHE A 303 -4.18 2.55 -13.53
CA PHE A 303 -3.81 2.66 -12.11
C PHE A 303 -4.99 2.29 -11.19
N PHE A 304 -6.17 2.86 -11.45
CA PHE A 304 -7.35 2.59 -10.63
C PHE A 304 -7.76 1.12 -10.75
N ARG A 305 -7.76 0.59 -11.98
CA ARG A 305 -8.10 -0.81 -12.26
C ARG A 305 -7.21 -1.74 -11.45
N ALA A 306 -5.89 -1.59 -11.58
CA ALA A 306 -4.94 -2.49 -10.96
C ALA A 306 -4.92 -2.40 -9.43
N THR A 307 -5.23 -1.23 -8.86
CA THR A 307 -5.13 -0.96 -7.41
C THR A 307 -6.44 -1.20 -6.66
N PHE A 308 -7.58 -0.79 -7.22
CA PHE A 308 -8.85 -0.70 -6.49
C PHE A 308 -9.94 -1.61 -7.04
N MET A 309 -9.94 -1.92 -8.34
CA MET A 309 -11.00 -2.71 -8.96
C MET A 309 -11.17 -4.10 -8.34
N PRO A 310 -10.11 -4.85 -7.93
CA PRO A 310 -10.30 -6.13 -7.27
C PRO A 310 -11.15 -6.03 -5.98
N SER A 311 -11.01 -4.94 -5.22
CA SER A 311 -11.86 -4.70 -4.03
C SER A 311 -13.33 -4.51 -4.41
N LEU A 312 -13.60 -3.77 -5.49
CA LEU A 312 -14.97 -3.53 -5.96
C LEU A 312 -15.60 -4.79 -6.56
N ILE A 313 -14.86 -5.54 -7.37
CA ILE A 313 -15.33 -6.78 -8.00
C ILE A 313 -15.58 -7.88 -6.96
N SER A 314 -14.78 -7.94 -5.89
CA SER A 314 -14.98 -8.93 -4.82
C SER A 314 -16.31 -8.79 -4.08
N ALA A 315 -17.00 -7.66 -4.25
CA ALA A 315 -18.32 -7.40 -3.67
C ALA A 315 -19.49 -7.94 -4.49
N LEU A 316 -19.22 -8.37 -5.74
CA LEU A 316 -20.23 -8.97 -6.61
C LEU A 316 -20.71 -10.34 -6.07
N ASP A 317 -21.80 -10.85 -6.63
CA ASP A 317 -22.33 -12.16 -6.24
C ASP A 317 -21.25 -13.25 -6.37
N PRO A 318 -20.96 -14.03 -5.30
CA PRO A 318 -19.99 -15.12 -5.34
C PRO A 318 -20.28 -16.22 -6.37
N GLN A 319 -21.50 -16.31 -6.90
CA GLN A 319 -21.87 -17.22 -7.98
C GLN A 319 -21.39 -16.77 -9.36
N ARG A 320 -20.95 -15.50 -9.51
CA ARG A 320 -20.38 -15.03 -10.77
C ARG A 320 -19.05 -15.69 -11.05
N ASP A 321 -18.83 -16.05 -12.30
CA ASP A 321 -17.57 -16.62 -12.73
C ASP A 321 -16.49 -15.55 -13.01
N ASN A 322 -15.26 -16.02 -13.18
CA ASN A 322 -14.12 -15.16 -13.47
C ASN A 322 -14.25 -14.40 -14.80
N ALA A 323 -15.01 -14.92 -15.77
CA ALA A 323 -15.21 -14.26 -17.06
C ALA A 323 -16.15 -13.06 -16.91
N GLN A 324 -17.22 -13.19 -16.12
CA GLN A 324 -18.12 -12.09 -15.78
C GLN A 324 -17.40 -11.01 -14.97
N HIS A 325 -16.58 -11.40 -14.00
CA HIS A 325 -15.74 -10.45 -13.26
C HIS A 325 -14.82 -9.67 -14.18
N ARG A 326 -14.11 -10.35 -15.09
CA ARG A 326 -13.23 -9.71 -16.06
C ARG A 326 -13.98 -8.77 -16.99
N GLN A 327 -15.12 -9.20 -17.53
CA GLN A 327 -15.95 -8.37 -18.40
C GLN A 327 -16.39 -7.08 -17.71
N ILE A 328 -16.82 -7.15 -16.45
CA ILE A 328 -17.20 -5.96 -15.68
C ILE A 328 -16.00 -5.05 -15.44
N SER A 329 -14.82 -5.60 -15.12
CA SER A 329 -13.58 -4.83 -14.99
C SER A 329 -13.18 -4.12 -16.29
N ASP A 330 -13.26 -4.80 -17.43
CA ASP A 330 -12.90 -4.25 -18.74
C ASP A 330 -13.85 -3.10 -19.12
N ILE A 331 -15.15 -3.28 -18.93
CA ILE A 331 -16.17 -2.25 -19.19
C ILE A 331 -15.98 -1.04 -18.25
N PHE A 332 -15.68 -1.30 -16.98
CA PHE A 332 -15.40 -0.23 -16.03
C PHE A 332 -14.16 0.57 -16.44
N GLU A 333 -13.07 -0.10 -16.81
CA GLU A 333 -11.84 0.57 -17.28
C GLU A 333 -12.12 1.46 -18.50
N GLU A 334 -12.81 0.94 -19.50
CA GLU A 334 -13.14 1.69 -20.73
C GLU A 334 -13.95 2.95 -20.40
N LYS A 335 -15.00 2.82 -19.58
CA LYS A 335 -15.84 3.95 -19.16
C LYS A 335 -15.06 4.95 -18.30
N LEU A 336 -14.18 4.48 -17.42
CA LEU A 336 -13.34 5.35 -16.60
C LEU A 336 -12.32 6.10 -17.46
N ALA A 337 -11.69 5.44 -18.43
CA ALA A 337 -10.80 6.08 -19.38
C ALA A 337 -11.53 7.17 -20.18
N ASN A 338 -12.72 6.88 -20.70
CA ASN A 338 -13.51 7.89 -21.41
C ASN A 338 -13.87 9.09 -20.51
N ARG A 339 -14.23 8.82 -19.25
CA ARG A 339 -14.54 9.89 -18.28
C ARG A 339 -13.31 10.75 -17.97
N CYS A 340 -12.15 10.14 -17.70
CA CYS A 340 -10.90 10.87 -17.46
C CYS A 340 -10.45 11.67 -18.70
N ALA A 341 -10.71 11.18 -19.91
CA ALA A 341 -10.35 11.91 -21.14
C ALA A 341 -11.23 13.14 -21.36
N THR A 342 -12.52 13.06 -21.01
CA THR A 342 -13.50 14.16 -21.17
C THR A 342 -13.49 15.14 -19.99
N HIS A 343 -13.02 14.71 -18.82
CA HIS A 343 -12.92 15.50 -17.59
C HIS A 343 -11.51 15.36 -16.99
N PRO A 344 -10.47 15.83 -17.69
CA PRO A 344 -9.10 15.65 -17.25
C PRO A 344 -8.86 16.40 -15.93
N ALA A 345 -8.30 15.69 -14.95
CA ALA A 345 -8.00 16.21 -13.63
C ALA A 345 -6.69 15.60 -13.10
N PRO A 346 -5.93 16.33 -12.25
CA PRO A 346 -4.73 15.78 -11.64
C PRO A 346 -5.04 14.71 -10.59
N MET A 347 -4.07 13.84 -10.34
CA MET A 347 -3.99 12.99 -9.17
C MET A 347 -2.76 13.36 -8.34
N GLU A 348 -2.93 14.28 -7.39
CA GLU A 348 -1.83 14.66 -6.52
C GLU A 348 -1.67 13.65 -5.40
N GLN A 349 -0.46 13.14 -5.21
CA GLN A 349 -0.24 12.17 -4.15
C GLN A 349 0.36 12.85 -2.93
N ARG A 350 -0.41 12.90 -1.84
CA ARG A 350 0.11 13.30 -0.53
C ARG A 350 0.82 12.12 0.12
N ALA A 351 2.12 11.99 -0.12
CA ALA A 351 2.98 10.96 0.43
C ALA A 351 3.46 11.32 1.84
N GLN A 352 3.18 10.47 2.81
CA GLN A 352 3.67 10.57 4.17
C GLN A 352 4.77 9.54 4.41
N ILE A 353 5.92 10.01 4.87
CA ILE A 353 7.09 9.20 5.18
C ILE A 353 7.29 9.24 6.69
N LEU A 354 7.36 8.05 7.31
CA LEU A 354 7.65 7.87 8.72
C LEU A 354 8.84 6.93 8.88
N ILE A 355 9.82 7.34 9.69
CA ILE A 355 10.96 6.51 10.07
C ILE A 355 10.90 6.28 11.57
N LEU A 356 10.83 5.02 11.96
CA LEU A 356 10.88 4.57 13.36
C LEU A 356 12.18 3.83 13.63
N VAL A 357 12.72 4.04 14.82
CA VAL A 357 13.87 3.30 15.36
C VAL A 357 13.41 2.51 16.57
N LYS A 358 13.65 1.21 16.57
CA LYS A 358 13.40 0.35 17.72
C LYS A 358 14.34 0.74 18.87
N ASN A 359 13.76 1.08 20.02
CA ASN A 359 14.49 1.45 21.23
C ASN A 359 15.28 0.29 21.83
#